data_AF-K6WTF0-F1
#
_entry.id   AF-K6WTF0-F1
#
_cell.length_a   1.000
_cell.length_b   1.000
_cell.length_c   1.000
_cell.angle_alpha   90.00
_cell.angle_beta   90.00
_cell.angle_gamma   90.00
#
_symmetry.space_group_name_H-M   'P 1'
#
loop_
_entity.id
_entity.type
_entity.pdbx_description
1 polymer ?
#
loop_
_entity_poly.entity_id
_entity_poly.type
_entity_poly.pdbx_seq_one_letter_code
_entity_poly.pdbx_strand_id
1 'polypeptide(L)' 'MEVVMAGVWFDELSVGQRFEHPIRRTVTETDNVLFTAMTHNPALLHLDEEYMKGTPFGQRIVNSAFTLGLMV' A
#
# COMPACT_ATOMS: atom_id res chain seq x y z
N MET A 1 24.96 6.20 14.19
CA MET A 1 24.52 6.17 12.78
C MET A 1 23.60 4.99 12.65
N GLU A 2 22.35 5.22 12.28
CA GLU A 2 21.38 4.13 12.09
C GLU A 2 21.82 3.37 10.83
N VAL A 3 22.13 2.09 10.98
CA VAL A 3 22.58 1.25 9.86
C VAL A 3 21.36 0.97 8.99
N VAL A 4 21.34 1.53 7.79
CA VAL A 4 20.38 1.12 6.76
C VAL A 4 20.72 -0.33 6.41
N MET A 5 19.90 -1.28 6.84
CA MET A 5 20.08 -2.69 6.51
C MET A 5 19.99 -2.87 5.00
N ALA A 6 21.11 -3.21 4.37
CA ALA A 6 21.12 -3.71 3.00
C ALA A 6 20.37 -5.05 2.94
N GLY A 7 20.04 -5.51 1.72
CA GLY A 7 19.64 -6.90 1.53
C GLY A 7 20.74 -7.85 2.03
N VAL A 8 20.35 -9.04 2.46
CA VAL A 8 21.26 -10.12 2.87
C VAL A 8 21.43 -11.12 1.74
N TRP A 9 22.55 -11.83 1.71
CA TRP A 9 22.77 -12.93 0.79
C TRP A 9 21.96 -14.16 1.22
N PHE A 10 21.76 -15.10 0.29
CA PHE A 10 20.92 -16.27 0.54
C PHE A 10 21.43 -17.14 1.70
N ASP A 11 22.74 -17.26 1.86
CA ASP A 11 23.42 -18.02 2.91
C ASP A 11 23.43 -17.32 4.28
N GLU A 12 23.06 -16.04 4.33
CA GLU A 12 22.86 -15.29 5.57
C GLU A 12 21.41 -15.39 6.09
N LEU A 13 20.50 -15.99 5.30
CA LEU A 13 19.10 -16.18 5.68
C LEU A 13 18.93 -17.36 6.65
N SER A 14 18.03 -17.20 7.61
CA SER A 14 17.61 -18.27 8.53
C SER A 14 16.09 -18.42 8.58
N VAL A 15 15.60 -19.66 8.73
CA VAL A 15 14.17 -19.93 8.86
C VAL A 15 13.63 -19.24 10.11
N GLY A 16 12.56 -18.46 9.95
CA GLY A 16 11.96 -17.68 11.04
C GLY A 16 12.58 -16.30 11.26
N GLN A 17 13.59 -15.91 10.46
CA GLN A 17 14.13 -14.55 10.47
C GLN A 17 13.03 -13.52 10.20
N ARG A 18 13.08 -12.42 10.95
CA ARG A 18 12.13 -11.30 10.84
C ARG A 18 12.88 -10.04 10.46
N PHE A 19 12.31 -9.28 9.53
CA PHE A 19 12.84 -7.99 9.11
C PHE A 19 11.86 -6.91 9.52
N GLU A 20 12.36 -5.90 10.24
CA GLU A 20 11.63 -4.67 10.48
C GLU A 20 12.01 -3.65 9.40
N HIS A 21 11.15 -3.50 8.39
CA HIS A 21 11.41 -2.56 7.30
C HIS A 21 11.34 -1.12 7.82
N PRO A 22 12.41 -0.31 7.65
CA PRO A 22 12.46 1.04 8.21
C PRO A 22 11.61 2.04 7.40
N ILE A 23 11.37 1.75 6.12
CA ILE A 23 10.63 2.64 5.23
C ILE A 23 9.14 2.57 5.58
N ARG A 24 8.57 3.73 5.89
CA ARG A 24 7.13 3.91 6.10
C ARG A 24 6.62 4.97 5.15
N ARG A 25 5.38 4.81 4.69
CA ARG A 25 4.72 5.77 3.81
C ARG A 25 3.32 6.06 4.33
N THR A 26 3.01 7.33 4.52
CA THR A 26 1.63 7.78 4.72
C THR A 26 0.90 7.72 3.38
N VAL A 27 -0.21 6.99 3.33
CA VAL A 27 -1.07 6.95 2.15
C VAL A 27 -2.01 8.14 2.16
N THR A 28 -2.11 8.82 1.01
CA THR A 28 -2.96 9.99 0.80
C THR A 28 -4.01 9.71 -0.28
N GLU A 29 -4.97 10.62 -0.45
CA GLU A 29 -5.95 10.50 -1.53
C GLU A 29 -5.30 10.52 -2.92
N THR A 30 -4.23 11.30 -3.08
CA THR A 30 -3.49 11.39 -4.34
C THR A 30 -2.95 10.04 -4.77
N ASP A 31 -2.43 9.23 -3.84
CA ASP A 31 -1.93 7.89 -4.14
C ASP A 31 -3.05 7.01 -4.72
N ASN A 32 -4.23 7.04 -4.09
CA ASN A 32 -5.37 6.24 -4.51
C ASN A 32 -5.89 6.65 -5.89
N VAL A 33 -6.02 7.96 -6.13
CA VAL A 33 -6.47 8.50 -7.42
C VAL A 33 -5.48 8.16 -8.53
N LEU A 34 -4.19 8.43 -8.32
CA LEU A 34 -3.15 8.17 -9.32
C LEU A 34 -3.08 6.69 -9.68
N PHE A 35 -2.98 5.80 -8.68
CA PHE A 35 -2.84 4.38 -8.93
C PHE A 35 -4.08 3.79 -9.61
N THR A 36 -5.27 4.14 -9.15
CA THR A 36 -6.53 3.65 -9.72
C THR A 36 -6.70 4.11 -11.17
N ALA A 37 -6.34 5.36 -11.48
CA ALA A 37 -6.38 5.89 -12.84
C ALA A 37 -5.33 5.23 -13.75
N MET A 38 -4.07 5.10 -13.31
CA MET A 38 -2.99 4.50 -14.09
C MET A 38 -3.24 3.02 -14.42
N THR A 39 -3.89 2.30 -13.50
CA THR A 39 -4.23 0.88 -13.70
C THR A 39 -5.58 0.65 -14.36
N HIS A 40 -6.29 1.73 -14.70
CA HIS A 40 -7.63 1.69 -15.30
C HIS A 40 -8.63 0.83 -14.53
N ASN A 41 -8.58 0.91 -13.19
CA ASN A 41 -9.50 0.17 -12.32
C ASN A 41 -10.81 0.99 -12.16
N PRO A 42 -11.98 0.48 -12.62
CA PRO A 42 -13.23 1.24 -12.63
C PRO A 42 -14.06 1.09 -11.34
N ALA A 43 -13.54 0.46 -10.29
CA ALA A 43 -14.31 0.20 -9.08
C ALA A 43 -14.67 1.52 -8.34
N LEU A 44 -15.98 1.77 -8.21
CA LEU A 44 -16.53 2.98 -7.60
C LEU A 44 -15.99 3.24 -6.19
N LEU A 45 -15.76 2.19 -5.42
CA LEU A 45 -15.28 2.25 -4.05
C LEU A 45 -13.92 2.97 -3.87
N HIS A 46 -13.15 3.14 -4.96
CA HIS A 46 -11.89 3.88 -4.93
C HIS A 46 -12.01 5.35 -5.34
N LEU A 47 -13.02 5.75 -6.12
CA LEU A 47 -13.05 7.06 -6.79
C LEU A 47 -14.36 7.84 -6.59
N ASP A 48 -15.44 7.19 -6.16
CA ASP A 48 -16.75 7.80 -6.04
C ASP A 48 -17.09 8.08 -4.56
N GLU A 49 -17.06 9.37 -4.18
CA GLU A 49 -17.42 9.81 -2.83
C GLU A 49 -18.90 9.56 -2.52
N GLU A 50 -19.78 9.86 -3.48
CA GLU A 50 -21.22 9.85 -3.26
C GLU A 50 -21.72 8.43 -3.08
N TYR A 51 -21.23 7.52 -3.93
CA TYR A 51 -21.48 6.09 -3.79
C TYR A 51 -21.06 5.57 -2.40
N MET A 52 -19.91 6.03 -1.90
CA MET A 52 -19.34 5.50 -0.66
C MET A 52 -20.03 5.98 0.61
N LYS A 53 -20.75 7.12 0.60
CA LYS A 53 -21.53 7.62 1.75
C LYS A 53 -22.54 6.60 2.29
N GLY A 54 -23.13 5.78 1.40
CA GLY A 54 -24.11 4.75 1.76
C GLY A 54 -23.50 3.43 2.25
N THR A 55 -22.19 3.31 2.26
CA THR A 55 -21.48 2.08 2.64
C THR A 55 -21.02 2.13 4.10
N PRO A 56 -20.68 0.98 4.73
CA PRO A 56 -20.13 0.96 6.09
C PRO A 56 -18.83 1.75 6.27
N PHE A 57 -18.10 2.07 5.18
CA PHE A 57 -16.86 2.83 5.24
C PHE A 57 -17.10 4.35 5.23
N GLY A 58 -18.21 4.81 4.65
CA GLY A 58 -18.61 6.23 4.60
C GLY A 58 -17.72 7.15 3.77
N GLN A 59 -16.64 6.64 3.16
CA GLN A 59 -15.67 7.37 2.34
C GLN A 59 -14.96 6.42 1.37
N ARG A 60 -14.29 6.96 0.34
CA ARG A 60 -13.45 6.16 -0.58
C ARG A 60 -12.39 5.36 0.16
N ILE A 61 -12.15 4.13 -0.29
CA ILE A 61 -11.08 3.29 0.25
C ILE A 61 -9.95 3.13 -0.76
N VAL A 62 -8.74 2.93 -0.24
CA VAL A 62 -7.54 2.78 -1.07
C VAL A 62 -7.60 1.52 -1.92
N ASN A 63 -7.11 1.63 -3.16
CA ASN A 63 -6.94 0.51 -4.08
C ASN A 63 -6.13 -0.63 -3.45
N SER A 64 -6.69 -1.84 -3.42
CA SER A 64 -6.04 -2.98 -2.77
C SER A 64 -4.75 -3.43 -3.48
N ALA A 65 -4.64 -3.20 -4.79
CA ALA A 65 -3.40 -3.48 -5.49
C ALA A 65 -2.31 -2.44 -5.17
N PHE A 66 -2.70 -1.21 -4.81
CA PHE A 66 -1.74 -0.23 -4.30
C PHE A 66 -1.20 -0.65 -2.94
N THR A 67 -2.06 -1.11 -2.02
CA THR A 67 -1.60 -1.58 -0.71
C THR A 67 -0.69 -2.80 -0.83
N LEU A 68 -0.99 -3.73 -1.74
CA LEU A 68 -0.10 -4.84 -2.09
C LEU A 68 1.26 -4.34 -2.61
N GLY A 69 1.27 -3.33 -3.49
CA GLY A 69 2.49 -2.74 -4.04
C GLY A 69 3.36 -2.01 -3.01
N LEU A 70 2.87 -1.73 -1.80
CA LEU A 70 3.63 -1.16 -0.70
C LEU A 70 4.24 -2.21 0.24
N MET A 71 3.90 -3.50 0.09
CA MET A 71 4.49 -4.55 0.91
C MET A 71 5.96 -4.77 0.55
N VAL A 72 6.77 -4.96 1.59
CA VAL A 72 8.22 -5.24 1.52
C VAL A 72 8.52 -6.52 2.30
#